data_AF-A0A540VAS8-F1
#
_entry.id   AF-A0A540VAS8-F1
#
_cell.length_a   1.000
_cell.length_b   1.000
_cell.length_c   1.000
_cell.angle_alpha   90.00
_cell.angle_beta   90.00
_cell.angle_gamma   90.00
#
_symmetry.space_group_name_H-M   'P 1'
#
loop_
_entity.id
_entity.type
_entity.pdbx_description
1 polymer ?
#
loop_
_entity_poly.entity_id
_entity_poly.type
_entity_poly.pdbx_seq_one_letter_code
_entity_poly.pdbx_strand_id
1 'polypeptide(L)'
;MSARVQDYALIVGHVWRCPTCREALLTQPETTWMGYKLSEEQRERLRQLDEESFQTLMRLSECTGLSPQELESAIEHPRARLRHLGSTRGEYFFRPNSGTRS
;
A
#
# COMPACT_ATOMS: atom_id res chain seq x y z
N MET A 1 15.68 3.53 18.91
CA MET A 1 14.28 3.18 19.19
C MET A 1 13.66 2.67 17.91
N SER A 2 13.28 1.39 17.82
CA SER A 2 12.50 0.90 16.67
C SER A 2 11.07 1.42 16.85
N ALA A 3 10.81 2.63 16.32
CA ALA A 3 9.45 3.14 16.22
C ALA A 3 8.66 2.08 15.47
N ARG A 4 7.66 1.47 16.11
CA ARG A 4 6.79 0.49 15.44
C ARG A 4 6.08 1.25 14.33
N VAL A 5 6.57 1.12 13.11
CA VAL A 5 5.93 1.70 11.93
C VAL A 5 4.53 1.12 11.87
N GLN A 6 3.52 2.00 11.87
CA GLN A 6 2.12 1.58 11.89
C GLN A 6 1.76 0.84 10.61
N ASP A 7 0.84 -0.12 10.72
CA ASP A 7 0.34 -0.91 9.59
C ASP A 7 -0.14 -0.02 8.43
N TYR A 8 -0.79 1.10 8.76
CA TYR A 8 -1.21 2.12 7.81
C TYR A 8 -0.04 2.71 7.01
N ALA A 9 1.01 3.16 7.69
CA ALA A 9 2.19 3.71 7.03
C ALA A 9 2.90 2.65 6.17
N LEU A 10 2.98 1.40 6.64
CA LEU A 10 3.54 0.29 5.86
C LEU A 10 2.77 0.01 4.57
N ILE A 11 1.43 0.04 4.62
CA ILE A 11 0.58 -0.10 3.42
C ILE A 11 0.90 1.01 2.44
N VAL A 12 0.84 2.27 2.88
CA VAL A 12 1.05 3.45 2.04
C VAL A 12 2.46 3.44 1.41
N GLY A 13 3.49 3.16 2.22
CA GLY A 13 4.86 3.06 1.73
C GLY A 13 5.08 1.91 0.74
N HIS A 14 4.35 0.81 0.90
CA HIS A 14 4.40 -0.30 -0.05
C HIS A 14 3.76 0.07 -1.40
N VAL A 15 2.52 0.59 -1.40
CA VAL A 15 1.82 0.96 -2.65
C VAL A 15 2.48 2.13 -3.38
N TRP A 16 3.25 2.95 -2.66
CA TRP A 16 4.13 3.92 -3.30
C TRP A 16 5.18 3.23 -4.19
N ARG A 17 5.85 2.18 -3.70
CA ARG A 17 6.90 1.48 -4.45
C ARG A 17 6.40 0.38 -5.39
N CYS A 18 5.22 -0.19 -5.14
CA CYS A 18 4.71 -1.34 -5.86
C CYS A 18 3.47 -0.96 -6.70
N PRO A 19 3.62 -0.76 -8.03
CA PRO A 19 2.51 -0.43 -8.91
C PRO A 19 1.38 -1.46 -8.89
N THR A 20 1.71 -2.75 -8.79
CA THR A 20 0.70 -3.82 -8.73
C THR A 20 -0.17 -3.72 -7.49
N CYS A 21 0.42 -3.46 -6.32
CA CYS A 21 -0.37 -3.28 -5.10
C CYS A 21 -1.08 -1.93 -5.04
N ARG A 22 -0.55 -0.93 -5.74
CA ARG A 22 -1.26 0.34 -5.97
C ARG A 22 -2.52 0.12 -6.79
N GLU A 23 -2.41 -0.54 -7.93
CA GLU A 23 -3.55 -0.89 -8.79
C GLU A 23 -4.59 -1.72 -8.02
N ALA A 24 -4.15 -2.69 -7.23
CA ALA A 24 -5.02 -3.46 -6.35
C ALA A 24 -5.73 -2.59 -5.30
N LEU A 25 -5.00 -1.64 -4.68
CA LEU A 25 -5.58 -0.70 -3.72
C LEU A 25 -6.65 0.18 -4.37
N LEU A 26 -6.38 0.68 -5.58
CA LEU A 26 -7.30 1.57 -6.32
C LEU A 26 -8.52 0.82 -6.85
N THR A 27 -8.37 -0.45 -7.21
CA THR A 27 -9.46 -1.26 -7.77
C THR A 27 -10.32 -1.92 -6.68
N GLN A 28 -9.68 -2.52 -5.67
CA GLN A 28 -10.31 -3.25 -4.58
C GLN A 28 -9.62 -2.93 -3.24
N PRO A 29 -9.89 -1.74 -2.68
CA PRO A 29 -9.20 -1.23 -1.50
C PRO A 29 -9.29 -2.19 -0.31
N GLU A 30 -10.49 -2.74 -0.07
CA GLU A 30 -10.81 -3.53 1.11
C GLU A 30 -10.08 -4.88 1.19
N THR A 31 -9.78 -5.46 0.03
CA THR A 31 -8.99 -6.70 -0.07
C THR A 31 -7.51 -6.45 0.21
N THR A 32 -7.05 -5.24 -0.10
CA THR A 32 -5.63 -4.88 -0.05
C THR A 32 -5.12 -4.70 1.37
N TRP A 33 -5.95 -4.17 2.28
CA TRP A 33 -5.60 -3.99 3.70
C TRP A 33 -6.21 -5.03 4.64
N MET A 34 -6.77 -6.12 4.11
CA MET A 34 -7.33 -7.18 4.94
C MET A 34 -6.25 -7.79 5.85
N GLY A 35 -6.54 -7.87 7.16
CA GLY A 35 -5.59 -8.36 8.17
C GLY A 35 -4.65 -7.30 8.77
N TYR A 36 -4.71 -6.05 8.30
CA TYR A 36 -4.00 -4.91 8.90
C TYR A 36 -4.87 -4.19 9.92
N LYS A 37 -4.25 -3.68 10.99
CA LYS A 37 -4.96 -2.89 12.00
C LYS A 37 -5.09 -1.44 11.56
N LEU A 38 -6.19 -1.14 10.87
CA LEU A 38 -6.57 0.20 10.44
C LEU A 38 -7.77 0.73 11.21
N SER A 39 -7.73 2.01 11.60
CA SER A 39 -8.91 2.76 12.05
C SER A 39 -9.87 3.01 10.88
N GLU A 40 -11.10 3.39 11.19
CA GLU A 40 -12.11 3.74 10.17
C GLU A 40 -11.67 4.95 9.35
N GLU A 41 -11.11 5.98 9.99
CA GLU A 41 -10.54 7.15 9.32
C GLU A 41 -9.42 6.77 8.34
N GLN A 42 -8.52 5.87 8.74
CA GLN A 42 -7.43 5.39 7.87
C GLN A 42 -7.96 4.63 6.66
N ARG A 43 -8.99 3.79 6.84
CA ARG A 43 -9.64 3.07 5.74
C ARG A 43 -10.29 4.06 4.78
N GLU A 44 -10.97 5.07 5.30
CA GLU A 44 -11.62 6.08 4.48
C GLU A 44 -10.61 6.87 3.64
N ARG A 45 -9.49 7.29 4.24
CA ARG A 45 -8.40 7.93 3.49
C ARG A 45 -7.85 7.02 2.39
N LEU A 46 -7.68 5.72 2.62
CA LEU A 46 -7.21 4.80 1.58
C LEU A 46 -8.24 4.60 0.46
N ARG A 47 -9.55 4.64 0.74
CA ARG A 47 -10.61 4.57 -0.30
C ARG A 47 -10.64 5.80 -1.19
N GLN A 48 -10.23 6.94 -0.66
CA GLN A 48 -10.19 8.21 -1.39
C GLN A 48 -8.92 8.40 -2.22
N LEU A 49 -7.95 7.49 -2.13
CA LEU A 49 -6.77 7.53 -2.97
C LEU A 49 -7.13 7.19 -4.41
N ASP A 50 -6.51 7.92 -5.32
CA ASP A 50 -6.59 7.77 -6.77
C ASP A 50 -5.17 7.78 -7.37
N GLU A 51 -5.05 7.67 -8.69
CA GLU A 51 -3.74 7.74 -9.35
C GLU A 51 -3.02 9.07 -9.10
N GLU A 52 -3.75 10.18 -9.02
CA GLU A 52 -3.20 11.52 -8.78
C GLU A 52 -2.54 11.62 -7.41
N SER A 53 -3.09 10.93 -6.42
CA SER A 53 -2.55 10.84 -5.07
C SER A 53 -1.12 10.29 -5.03
N PHE A 54 -0.71 9.54 -6.05
CA PHE A 54 0.62 8.95 -6.16
C PHE A 54 1.61 9.71 -7.06
N GLN A 55 1.26 10.91 -7.55
CA GLN A 55 2.17 11.69 -8.39
C GLN A 55 3.40 12.20 -7.63
N THR A 56 3.22 12.59 -6.36
CA THR A 56 4.32 13.10 -5.52
C THR A 56 4.17 12.61 -4.08
N LEU A 57 5.29 12.51 -3.34
CA LEU A 57 5.26 12.16 -1.92
C LEU A 57 4.50 13.18 -1.08
N MET A 58 4.57 14.46 -1.46
CA MET A 58 3.84 15.54 -0.81
C MET A 58 2.32 15.36 -0.99
N ARG A 59 1.86 15.04 -2.21
CA ARG A 59 0.44 14.79 -2.45
C ARG A 59 -0.06 13.56 -1.67
N LEU A 60 0.74 12.49 -1.65
CA LEU A 60 0.41 11.31 -0.86
C LEU A 60 0.34 11.61 0.64
N SER A 61 1.24 12.46 1.14
CA SER A 61 1.25 12.95 2.52
C SER A 61 -0.05 13.69 2.85
N GLU A 62 -0.50 14.58 1.96
CA GLU A 62 -1.76 15.31 2.12
C GLU A 62 -2.97 14.36 2.15
N CYS A 63 -3.09 13.45 1.18
CA CYS A 63 -4.25 12.55 1.08
C CYS A 63 -4.29 11.53 2.24
N THR A 64 -3.13 11.05 2.70
CA THR A 64 -3.06 10.04 3.76
C THR A 64 -2.98 10.64 5.16
N GLY A 65 -2.64 11.94 5.27
CA GLY A 65 -2.34 12.65 6.51
C GLY A 65 -1.14 12.09 7.29
N LEU A 66 -0.28 11.31 6.63
CA LEU A 66 1.02 10.91 7.15
C LEU A 66 2.01 12.04 6.93
N SER A 67 2.92 12.28 7.87
CA SER A 67 4.01 13.22 7.62
C SER A 67 4.98 12.68 6.54
N PRO A 68 5.71 13.57 5.83
CA PRO A 68 6.72 13.14 4.86
C PRO A 68 7.77 12.19 5.47
N GLN A 69 8.14 12.42 6.73
CA GLN A 69 9.12 11.61 7.47
C GLN A 69 8.59 10.20 7.76
N GLU A 70 7.30 10.06 8.11
CA GLU A 70 6.67 8.76 8.30
C GLU A 70 6.55 7.99 6.99
N LEU A 71 6.23 8.70 5.88
CA LEU A 71 6.19 8.10 4.56
C LEU A 71 7.56 7.61 4.12
N GLU A 72 8.60 8.43 4.21
CA GLU A 72 9.97 8.04 3.86
C GLU A 72 10.43 6.84 4.70
N SER A 73 10.23 6.89 6.01
CA SER A 73 10.55 5.79 6.91
C SER A 73 9.80 4.51 6.54
N ALA A 74 8.50 4.59 6.23
CA ALA A 74 7.71 3.44 5.83
C ALA A 74 8.12 2.89 4.46
N ILE A 75 8.43 3.77 3.51
CA ILE A 75 8.91 3.44 2.16
C ILE A 75 10.24 2.69 2.26
N GLU A 76 11.15 3.09 3.14
CA GLU A 76 12.44 2.42 3.36
C GLU A 76 12.33 1.18 4.25
N HIS A 77 11.22 1.03 4.97
CA HIS A 77 11.05 -0.05 5.93
C HIS A 77 11.10 -1.44 5.24
N PRO A 78 11.91 -2.40 5.72
CA PRO A 78 12.02 -3.73 5.10
C PRO A 78 10.69 -4.44 4.93
N ARG A 79 9.76 -4.29 5.89
CA ARG A 79 8.41 -4.89 5.81
C ARG A 79 7.57 -4.35 4.66
N ALA A 80 7.76 -3.09 4.26
CA ALA A 80 7.08 -2.51 3.11
C ALA A 80 7.68 -2.98 1.77
N ARG A 81 8.89 -3.56 1.76
CA ARG A 81 9.54 -4.04 0.54
C ARG A 81 9.33 -5.53 0.27
N LEU A 82 9.10 -6.32 1.32
CA LEU A 82 9.18 -7.78 1.24
C LEU A 82 7.86 -8.49 0.94
N ARG A 83 6.70 -7.80 0.92
CA ARG A 83 5.39 -8.44 0.75
C ARG A 83 4.43 -7.61 -0.08
N HIS A 84 3.78 -8.24 -1.06
CA HIS A 84 2.63 -7.67 -1.75
C HIS A 84 1.38 -7.68 -0.85
N LEU A 85 0.63 -6.58 -0.89
CA LEU A 85 -0.66 -6.45 -0.22
C LEU A 85 -1.71 -7.32 -0.92
N GLY A 86 -2.65 -7.90 -0.16
CA GLY A 86 -3.66 -8.85 -0.70
C GLY A 86 -3.17 -10.29 -0.87
N SER A 87 -1.87 -10.58 -0.72
CA SER A 87 -1.36 -11.95 -0.63
C SER A 87 -1.48 -12.47 0.82
N THR A 88 -2.70 -12.50 1.34
CA THR A 88 -2.97 -13.15 2.63
C THR A 88 -2.72 -14.64 2.49
N ARG A 89 -1.59 -15.12 3.06
CA ARG A 89 -1.34 -16.52 3.45
C ARG A 89 -1.95 -17.57 2.50
N GLY A 90 -1.25 -17.86 1.41
CA GLY A 90 -1.30 -19.19 0.79
C GLY A 90 -1.82 -19.30 -0.63
N GLU A 91 -2.36 -18.26 -1.26
CA GLU A 91 -3.07 -18.45 -2.54
C GLU A 91 -2.54 -17.58 -3.69
N TYR A 92 -2.28 -18.28 -4.78
CA TYR A 92 -1.71 -17.93 -6.07
C TYR A 92 -2.61 -17.06 -6.96
N PHE A 93 -3.23 -16.00 -6.44
CA PHE A 93 -4.14 -15.16 -7.24
C PHE A 93 -3.57 -13.76 -7.47
N PHE A 94 -2.57 -13.67 -8.34
CA PHE A 94 -2.36 -12.60 -9.32
C PHE A 94 -1.07 -12.94 -10.09
N ARG A 95 -1.09 -14.05 -10.84
CA ARG A 95 -0.23 -14.15 -12.03
C ARG A 95 -0.92 -13.31 -13.11
N PRO A 96 -0.33 -12.20 -13.61
CA PRO A 96 -0.70 -11.77 -14.95
C PRO A 96 -0.39 -12.96 -15.85
N ASN A 97 -1.41 -13.45 -16.55
CA ASN A 97 -1.28 -14.52 -17.50
C ASN A 97 -0.31 -14.04 -18.61
N SER A 98 0.98 -14.31 -18.43
CA SER A 98 1.99 -14.16 -19.48
C SER A 98 1.74 -15.29 -20.47
N GLY A 99 0.70 -15.11 -21.29
CA GLY A 99 0.47 -15.92 -22.47
C GLY A 99 1.66 -15.73 -23.40
N THR A 100 2.51 -16.75 -23.47
CA THR A 100 3.32 -17.01 -24.66
C THR A 100 3.11 -18.47 -25.00
N ARG A 101 2.08 -18.69 -25.83
CA ARG A 101 2.06 -19.83 -26.74
C ARG A 101 3.24 -19.64 -27.70
N SER A 102 4.08 -20.65 -27.82
CA SER A 102 4.87 -20.94 -29.02
C SER A 102 4.90 -22.44 -29.17
#